data_AF-A0A2A5NZ45-F1
#
_entry.id   AF-A0A2A5NZ45-F1
#
_cell.length_a   1.000
_cell.length_b   1.000
_cell.length_c   1.000
_cell.angle_alpha   90.00
_cell.angle_beta   90.00
_cell.angle_gamma   90.00
#
_symmetry.space_group_name_H-M   'P 1'
#
loop_
_entity.id
_entity.type
_entity.pdbx_description
1 polymer ?
#
loop_
_entity_poly.entity_id
_entity_poly.type
_entity_poly.pdbx_seq_one_letter_code
_entity_poly.pdbx_strand_id
1 'polypeptide(L)'
;MGPVTIGLYWKGSTKAGALASMIGGLVTGLGWYLVVYKKPMFGALAWVYPVIPALAVAVPLFFVVSLATPRPPKEVVEILG
;
A
#
# COMPACT_ATOMS: atom_id res chain seq x y z
N MET A 1 -5.93 14.22 -7.06
CA MET A 1 -5.57 14.91 -5.80
C MET A 1 -5.97 14.05 -4.60
N GLY A 2 -5.40 12.86 -4.41
CA GLY A 2 -5.88 11.93 -3.37
C GLY A 2 -4.77 11.17 -2.62
N PRO A 3 -3.77 10.61 -3.31
CA PRO A 3 -2.67 9.90 -2.63
C PRO A 3 -1.60 10.83 -2.03
N VAL A 4 -1.36 11.98 -2.67
CA VAL A 4 -0.30 12.92 -2.28
C VAL A 4 -0.65 13.67 -0.99
N THR A 5 -1.94 13.92 -0.74
CA THR A 5 -2.39 14.68 0.43
C THR A 5 -2.28 13.87 1.73
N ILE A 6 -2.44 12.55 1.70
CA ILE A 6 -2.29 11.71 2.91
C ILE A 6 -0.84 11.67 3.40
N GLY A 7 0.14 11.66 2.47
CA GLY A 7 1.56 11.75 2.84
C GLY A 7 1.97 13.12 3.39
N LEU A 8 1.31 14.20 2.94
CA LEU A 8 1.56 15.57 3.41
C LEU A 8 0.92 15.87 4.78
N TYR A 9 -0.29 15.38 5.04
CA TYR A 9 -1.01 15.65 6.30
C TYR A 9 -0.68 14.64 7.40
N TRP A 10 -0.27 13.41 7.07
CA TRP A 10 0.05 12.42 8.10
C TRP A 10 1.54 12.38 8.42
N LYS A 11 1.92 13.14 9.45
CA LYS A 11 3.27 13.22 10.04
C LYS A 11 3.85 11.88 10.54
N GLY A 12 3.05 10.80 10.50
CA GLY A 12 3.45 9.45 10.89
C GLY A 12 3.89 8.55 9.73
N SER A 13 3.79 8.99 8.47
CA SER A 13 4.21 8.17 7.33
C SER A 13 5.72 7.95 7.36
N THR A 14 6.16 6.69 7.44
CA THR A 14 7.59 6.35 7.39
C THR A 14 7.99 5.91 5.98
N LYS A 15 9.25 6.16 5.61
CA LYS A 15 9.83 5.64 4.35
C LYS A 15 9.67 4.12 4.26
N ALA A 16 9.83 3.42 5.39
CA ALA A 16 9.65 1.97 5.48
C ALA A 16 8.20 1.54 5.22
N GLY A 17 7.22 2.26 5.77
CA GLY A 17 5.79 1.98 5.53
C GLY A 17 5.37 2.21 4.09
N ALA A 18 5.91 3.24 3.44
CA ALA A 18 5.70 3.48 2.01
C ALA A 18 6.34 2.38 1.14
N LEU A 19 7.57 1.96 1.46
CA LEU A 19 8.22 0.87 0.73
C LEU A 19 7.48 -0.46 0.89
N ALA A 20 7.07 -0.76 2.12
CA ALA A 20 6.37 -2.00 2.44
C ALA A 20 5.00 -2.07 1.74
N SER A 21 4.26 -0.96 1.66
CA SER A 21 2.99 -0.92 0.93
C SER A 21 3.16 -1.00 -0.58
N MET A 22 4.21 -0.37 -1.14
CA MET A 22 4.52 -0.49 -2.57
C MET A 22 4.86 -1.93 -2.95
N ILE A 23 5.75 -2.57 -2.19
CA ILE A 23 6.16 -3.96 -2.46
C ILE A 23 4.99 -4.90 -2.21
N GLY A 24 4.28 -4.76 -1.08
CA GLY A 24 3.11 -5.57 -0.73
C GLY A 24 2.01 -5.47 -1.78
N GLY A 25 1.64 -4.25 -2.20
CA GLY A 25 0.65 -4.05 -3.25
C GLY A 25 1.06 -4.65 -4.60
N LEU A 26 2.33 -4.53 -4.98
CA LEU A 26 2.87 -5.11 -6.21
C LEU A 26 2.80 -6.65 -6.17
N VAL A 27 3.28 -7.27 -5.09
CA VAL A 27 3.29 -8.73 -4.92
C VAL A 27 1.87 -9.29 -4.88
N THR A 28 0.95 -8.64 -4.14
CA THR A 28 -0.45 -9.05 -4.08
C THR A 28 -1.14 -8.88 -5.43
N GLY A 29 -0.91 -7.77 -6.14
CA GLY A 29 -1.50 -7.52 -7.46
C GLY A 29 -1.02 -8.51 -8.52
N LEU A 30 0.28 -8.77 -8.59
CA LEU A 30 0.86 -9.77 -9.50
C LEU A 30 0.45 -11.19 -9.13
N GLY A 31 0.47 -11.54 -7.84
CA GLY A 31 0.02 -12.85 -7.36
C GLY A 31 -1.44 -13.10 -7.71
N TRP A 32 -2.31 -12.12 -7.48
CA TRP A 32 -3.72 -12.21 -7.84
C TRP A 32 -3.92 -12.34 -9.36
N TYR A 33 -3.19 -11.56 -10.15
CA TYR A 33 -3.26 -11.63 -11.60
C TYR A 33 -2.83 -13.01 -12.14
N LEU A 34 -1.72 -13.56 -11.64
CA LEU A 34 -1.16 -14.82 -12.13
C LEU A 34 -1.94 -16.05 -11.65
N VAL A 35 -2.45 -16.03 -10.40
CA VAL A 35 -3.06 -17.20 -9.76
C VAL A 35 -4.58 -17.21 -9.87
N VAL A 36 -5.24 -16.05 -9.75
CA VAL A 36 -6.71 -15.94 -9.70
C VAL A 36 -7.27 -15.44 -11.01
N TYR A 37 -6.72 -14.36 -11.57
CA TYR A 37 -7.26 -13.73 -12.78
C TYR A 37 -6.98 -14.56 -14.04
N LYS A 38 -5.76 -15.13 -14.17
CA LYS A 38 -5.39 -15.97 -15.32
C LYS A 38 -5.89 -17.41 -15.24
N LYS A 39 -6.37 -17.89 -14.08
CA LYS A 39 -6.85 -19.27 -13.94
C LYS A 39 -8.38 -19.31 -13.85
N PRO A 40 -9.05 -19.97 -14.81
CA PRO A 40 -10.52 -20.05 -14.84
C PRO A 40 -11.11 -20.88 -13.69
N MET A 41 -10.26 -21.60 -12.93
CA MET A 41 -10.68 -22.44 -11.80
C MET A 41 -11.32 -21.64 -10.65
N PHE A 42 -11.07 -20.33 -10.57
CA PHE A 42 -11.60 -19.47 -9.50
C PHE A 42 -12.92 -18.75 -9.85
N GLY A 43 -13.51 -19.01 -11.02
CA GLY A 43 -14.87 -18.58 -11.38
C GLY A 43 -15.16 -17.11 -11.06
N ALA A 44 -16.08 -16.85 -10.11
CA ALA A 44 -16.50 -15.51 -9.69
C ALA A 44 -15.36 -14.62 -9.14
N LEU A 45 -14.31 -15.22 -8.58
CA LEU A 45 -13.17 -14.47 -8.03
C LEU A 45 -12.24 -13.90 -9.11
N ALA A 46 -12.27 -14.49 -10.33
CA ALA A 46 -11.52 -13.98 -11.48
C ALA A 46 -12.10 -12.67 -12.05
N TRP A 47 -13.35 -12.32 -11.71
CA TRP A 47 -13.93 -11.03 -12.09
C TRP A 47 -13.41 -9.86 -11.25
N VAL A 48 -12.80 -10.14 -10.09
CA VAL A 48 -12.24 -9.11 -9.22
C VAL A 48 -10.97 -8.57 -9.85
N TYR A 49 -11.00 -7.29 -10.22
CA TYR A 49 -9.83 -6.60 -10.76
C TYR A 49 -8.68 -6.67 -9.75
N PRO A 50 -7.45 -7.01 -10.18
CA PRO A 50 -6.28 -7.19 -9.31
C PRO A 50 -5.89 -5.93 -8.52
N VAL A 51 -6.36 -4.76 -8.95
CA VAL A 51 -6.20 -3.49 -8.22
C VAL A 51 -6.89 -3.50 -6.86
N ILE A 52 -8.07 -4.13 -6.74
CA ILE A 52 -8.84 -4.16 -5.50
C ILE A 52 -8.10 -4.90 -4.36
N PRO A 53 -7.65 -6.17 -4.53
CA PRO A 53 -6.90 -6.87 -3.49
C PRO A 53 -5.52 -6.25 -3.26
N ALA A 54 -4.87 -5.71 -4.29
CA ALA A 54 -3.61 -4.98 -4.13
C ALA A 54 -3.76 -3.77 -3.20
N LEU A 55 -4.81 -2.97 -3.38
CA LEU A 55 -5.11 -1.84 -2.50
C LEU A 55 -5.52 -2.28 -1.10
N ALA A 56 -6.35 -3.33 -0.99
CA ALA A 56 -6.80 -3.87 0.28
C ALA A 56 -5.65 -4.36 1.17
N VAL A 57 -4.53 -4.77 0.58
CA VAL A 57 -3.31 -5.17 1.30
C VAL A 57 -2.35 -3.99 1.49
N ALA A 58 -2.13 -3.17 0.47
CA ALA A 58 -1.17 -2.06 0.51
C ALA A 58 -1.55 -1.00 1.56
N VAL A 59 -2.83 -0.66 1.68
CA VAL A 59 -3.33 0.34 2.63
C VAL A 59 -3.02 -0.08 4.07
N PRO A 60 -3.50 -1.21 4.59
CA PRO A 60 -3.19 -1.61 5.97
C PRO A 60 -1.70 -1.84 6.19
N LEU A 61 -0.94 -2.37 5.21
CA LEU A 61 0.52 -2.47 5.36
C LEU A 61 1.17 -1.10 5.57
N PHE A 62 0.74 -0.09 4.83
CA PHE A 62 1.24 1.27 5.01
C PHE A 62 0.99 1.76 6.44
N PHE A 63 -0.22 1.59 6.96
CA PHE A 63 -0.57 2.01 8.32
C PHE A 63 0.22 1.21 9.38
N VAL A 64 0.21 -0.12 9.30
CA VAL A 64 0.85 -1.01 10.28
C VAL A 64 2.35 -0.81 10.31
N VAL A 65 3.01 -0.77 9.15
CA VAL A 65 4.46 -0.61 9.09
C VAL A 65 4.87 0.81 9.48
N SER A 66 4.11 1.84 9.08
CA SER A 66 4.38 3.23 9.51
C SER A 66 4.21 3.42 11.02
N LEU A 67 3.29 2.70 11.65
CA LEU A 67 3.12 2.69 13.12
C LEU A 67 4.22 1.89 13.83
N ALA A 68 4.70 0.81 13.21
CA ALA A 68 5.71 -0.08 13.77
C ALA A 68 7.16 0.40 13.58
N THR A 69 7.41 1.35 12.66
CA THR A 69 8.75 1.90 12.43
C THR A 69 8.97 3.26 13.09
N PRO A 70 10.23 3.62 13.42
CA PRO A 70 10.53 4.91 14.04
C PRO A 70 9.99 6.05 13.19
N ARG A 71 9.35 7.03 13.85
CA ARG A 71 8.82 8.23 13.18
C ARG A 71 9.92 8.92 12.38
N PRO A 72 9.58 9.54 11.24
CA PRO A 72 10.53 10.32 10.46
C PRO A 72 11.19 11.40 11.33
N PRO A 73 12.48 11.72 11.12
CA PRO A 73 13.17 12.80 11.80
C PRO A 73 12.40 14.12 11.68
N LYS A 74 12.36 14.90 12.77
CA LYS A 74 11.59 16.16 12.86
C LYS A 74 11.94 17.17 11.76
N GLU A 75 13.16 17.14 11.23
CA GLU A 75 13.60 17.98 10.11
C GLU A 75 12.72 17.84 8.85
N VAL A 76 12.15 16.66 8.59
CA VAL A 76 11.24 16.46 7.44
C VAL A 76 9.84 17.01 7.71
N VAL A 77 9.45 17.10 8.98
CA VAL A 77 8.14 17.61 9.41
C VAL A 77 8.13 19.15 9.47
N GLU A 78 9.28 19.76 9.65
CA GLU A 78 9.45 21.21 9.85
C GLU A 78 9.61 21.97 8.52
N ILE A 79 10.11 21.33 7.45
CA ILE A 79 10.18 21.90 6.09
C ILE A 79 8.77 22.11 5.46
N LEU A 80 7.73 21.52 6.06
CA LEU A 80 6.34 21.56 5.58
C LEU A 80 5.42 22.49 6.40
N GLY A 81 5.96 23.28 7.34
CA GLY A 81 5.24 24.32 8.09
C GLY A 81 5.65 25.72 7.66
#